data_AF-A0A0R2QWD3-F1
#
_entry.id   AF-A0A0R2QWD3-F1
#
_cell.length_a   1.000
_cell.length_b   1.000
_cell.length_c   1.000
_cell.angle_alpha   90.00
_cell.angle_beta   90.00
_cell.angle_gamma   90.00
#
_symmetry.space_group_name_H-M   'P 1'
#
loop_
_entity.id
_entity.type
_entity.pdbx_description
1 polymer ?
#
loop_
_entity_poly.entity_id
_entity_poly.type
_entity_poly.pdbx_seq_one_letter_code
_entity_poly.pdbx_strand_id
1 'polypeptide(L)'
;MNDKISEKDKQDWENFLSKKEKLQNKDINLKKIYRQKVRSIDLHGYTLDQANQKISDFISQSYIAGINKLIVVTGKGLHSENEKNPYVSKDLSILKHSVPEFIKNDKNLMNKIYEFSEAKIEDGGSGAFYIFLKKPK
;
A
#
# COMPACT_ATOMS: atom_id res chain seq x y z
N MET A 1 15.93 -25.97 -46.04
CA MET A 1 15.68 -25.93 -44.59
C MET A 1 15.40 -27.36 -44.15
N ASN A 2 16.28 -27.94 -43.35
CA ASN A 2 16.16 -29.34 -42.90
C ASN A 2 16.00 -29.30 -41.39
N ASP A 3 14.79 -28.98 -40.94
CA ASP A 3 14.46 -28.87 -39.51
C ASP A 3 14.17 -30.26 -38.95
N LYS A 4 15.21 -31.11 -38.90
CA LYS A 4 15.11 -32.42 -38.26
C LYS A 4 15.27 -32.23 -36.76
N ILE A 5 14.16 -32.41 -36.04
CA ILE A 5 14.11 -32.53 -34.58
C ILE A 5 15.13 -33.59 -34.14
N SER A 6 15.93 -33.27 -33.12
CA SER A 6 16.95 -34.17 -32.60
C SER A 6 16.30 -35.43 -32.00
N GLU A 7 17.02 -36.55 -32.05
CA GLU A 7 16.55 -37.79 -31.41
C GLU A 7 16.33 -37.59 -29.89
N LYS A 8 17.15 -36.71 -29.29
CA LYS A 8 16.99 -36.28 -27.90
C LYS A 8 15.66 -35.56 -27.66
N ASP A 9 15.30 -34.63 -28.54
CA ASP A 9 14.05 -33.89 -28.41
C ASP A 9 12.87 -34.86 -28.50
N LYS A 10 12.87 -35.80 -29.46
CA LYS A 10 11.80 -36.82 -29.58
C LYS A 10 11.64 -37.62 -28.29
N GLN A 11 12.75 -38.05 -27.70
CA GLN A 11 12.75 -38.81 -26.46
C GLN A 11 12.25 -37.98 -25.28
N ASP A 12 12.63 -36.71 -25.21
CA ASP A 12 12.13 -35.77 -24.21
C ASP A 12 10.61 -35.52 -24.35
N TRP A 13 10.10 -35.47 -25.59
CA TRP A 13 8.67 -35.36 -25.88
C TRP A 13 7.88 -36.61 -25.46
N GLU A 14 8.37 -37.81 -25.75
CA GLU A 14 7.73 -39.06 -25.31
C GLU A 14 7.75 -39.21 -23.78
N ASN A 15 8.86 -38.86 -23.15
CA ASN A 15 9.00 -38.83 -21.69
C ASN A 15 8.04 -37.83 -21.05
N PHE A 16 7.79 -36.70 -21.70
CA PHE A 16 6.84 -35.70 -21.21
C PHE A 16 5.38 -36.19 -21.30
N LEU A 17 4.99 -36.79 -22.43
CA LEU A 17 3.62 -37.29 -22.64
C LEU A 17 3.28 -38.51 -21.77
N SER A 18 4.27 -39.34 -21.45
CA SER A 18 4.10 -40.55 -20.64
C SER A 18 4.08 -40.30 -19.13
N LYS A 19 4.62 -39.18 -18.67
CA LYS A 19 4.60 -38.81 -17.24
C LYS A 19 3.19 -38.38 -16.81
N LYS A 20 2.72 -38.93 -15.69
CA LYS A 20 1.48 -38.49 -15.00
C LYS A 20 1.68 -37.27 -14.09
N GLU A 21 2.88 -36.68 -14.09
CA GLU A 21 3.20 -35.52 -13.26
C GLU A 21 2.40 -34.29 -13.72
N LYS A 22 1.76 -33.60 -12.77
CA LYS A 22 1.08 -32.34 -13.07
C LYS A 22 2.12 -31.26 -13.38
N LEU A 23 1.87 -30.47 -14.42
CA LEU A 23 2.66 -29.28 -14.70
C LEU A 23 2.68 -28.37 -13.48
N GLN A 24 3.88 -27.93 -13.09
CA GLN A 24 4.04 -26.96 -12.02
C GLN A 24 3.40 -25.63 -12.44
N ASN A 25 2.51 -25.11 -11.59
CA ASN A 25 1.92 -23.79 -11.82
C ASN A 25 2.96 -22.70 -11.51
N LYS A 26 3.53 -22.10 -12.56
CA LYS A 26 4.54 -21.04 -12.46
C LYS A 26 3.98 -19.73 -11.87
N ASP A 27 2.67 -19.50 -11.93
CA ASP A 27 2.02 -18.29 -11.42
C ASP A 27 2.02 -18.21 -9.89
N ILE A 28 2.06 -19.36 -9.20
CA ILE A 28 2.12 -19.42 -7.74
C ILE A 28 3.41 -18.77 -7.23
N ASN A 29 4.51 -18.94 -7.95
CA ASN A 29 5.81 -18.40 -7.57
C ASN A 29 5.85 -16.88 -7.76
N LEU A 30 5.21 -16.37 -8.83
CA LEU A 30 5.06 -14.94 -9.08
C LEU A 30 4.32 -14.24 -7.92
N LYS A 31 3.19 -14.80 -7.45
CA LYS A 31 2.45 -14.23 -6.31
C LYS A 31 3.30 -14.10 -5.04
N LYS A 32 4.24 -15.03 -4.79
CA LYS A 32 5.11 -15.02 -3.62
C LYS A 32 6.18 -13.92 -3.70
N ILE A 33 6.69 -13.66 -4.91
CA ILE A 33 7.70 -12.63 -5.22
C ILE A 33 7.09 -11.22 -5.16
N TYR A 34 5.82 -11.06 -5.54
CA TYR A 34 5.12 -9.76 -5.54
C TYR A 34 4.19 -9.55 -4.34
N ARG A 35 4.42 -10.20 -3.19
CA ARG A 35 3.62 -9.91 -1.98
C ARG A 35 3.86 -8.47 -1.54
N GLN A 36 2.89 -7.61 -1.83
CA GLN A 36 2.89 -6.23 -1.35
C GLN A 36 2.91 -6.25 0.18
N LYS A 37 3.97 -5.68 0.76
CA LYS A 37 4.03 -5.48 2.19
C LYS A 37 3.15 -4.28 2.53
N VAL A 38 2.23 -4.48 3.49
CA VAL A 38 1.27 -3.46 3.93
C VAL A 38 1.49 -3.15 5.40
N ARG A 39 1.36 -1.89 5.79
CA ARG A 39 1.25 -1.45 7.18
C ARG A 39 0.12 -0.45 7.35
N SER A 40 -0.41 -0.34 8.56
CA SER A 40 -1.41 0.65 8.92
C SER A 40 -0.98 1.48 10.12
N ILE A 41 -1.47 2.72 10.18
CA ILE A 41 -1.38 3.59 11.35
C ILE A 41 -2.72 4.28 11.57
N ASP A 42 -3.08 4.41 12.83
CA ASP A 42 -4.24 5.15 13.26
C ASP A 42 -3.83 6.46 13.93
N LEU A 43 -4.31 7.56 13.36
CA LEU A 43 -4.09 8.92 13.79
C LEU A 43 -5.37 9.56 14.32
N HIS A 44 -6.49 8.81 14.44
CA HIS A 44 -7.69 9.37 15.04
C HIS A 44 -7.41 9.82 16.48
N GLY A 45 -7.96 10.97 16.86
CA GLY A 45 -7.83 11.51 18.23
C GLY A 45 -6.47 12.11 18.57
N TYR A 46 -5.49 12.08 17.66
CA TYR A 46 -4.25 12.84 17.85
C TYR A 46 -4.48 14.33 17.60
N THR A 47 -3.68 15.18 18.24
CA THR A 47 -3.57 16.58 17.81
C THR A 47 -2.83 16.67 16.47
N LEU A 48 -2.98 17.78 15.75
CA LEU A 48 -2.33 17.97 14.45
C LEU A 48 -0.81 17.78 14.52
N ASP A 49 -0.15 18.38 15.51
CA ASP A 49 1.31 18.28 15.67
C ASP A 49 1.75 16.85 15.95
N GLN A 50 1.04 16.14 16.84
CA GLN A 50 1.35 14.75 17.12
C GLN A 50 1.13 13.86 15.90
N ALA A 51 0.06 14.09 15.13
CA ALA A 51 -0.22 13.36 13.91
C ALA A 51 0.88 13.57 12.85
N ASN A 52 1.34 14.81 12.68
CA ASN A 52 2.40 15.17 11.74
C ASN A 52 3.75 14.52 12.10
N GLN A 53 4.11 14.50 13.39
CA GLN A 53 5.32 13.81 13.85
C GLN A 53 5.20 12.29 13.63
N LYS A 54 4.10 11.69 14.09
CA LYS A 54 3.83 10.25 13.95
C LYS A 54 3.84 9.79 12.50
N ILE A 55 3.21 10.52 11.59
CA ILE A 55 3.12 10.12 10.18
C ILE A 55 4.47 10.21 9.48
N SER A 56 5.28 11.23 9.80
CA SER A 56 6.63 11.40 9.25
C SER A 56 7.54 10.24 9.63
N ASP A 57 7.54 9.88 10.91
CA ASP A 57 8.31 8.74 11.43
C ASP A 57 7.81 7.42 10.82
N PHE A 58 6.50 7.24 10.76
CA PHE A 58 5.88 6.04 10.22
C PHE A 58 6.22 5.82 8.75
N ILE A 59 6.16 6.86 7.92
CA ILE A 59 6.54 6.81 6.50
C ILE A 59 8.03 6.45 6.36
N SER A 60 8.90 7.12 7.12
CA SER A 60 10.34 6.92 7.04
C SER A 60 10.75 5.50 7.45
N GLN A 61 10.23 4.99 8.58
CA GLN A 61 10.48 3.62 9.03
C GLN A 61 9.92 2.59 8.06
N SER A 62 8.73 2.83 7.52
CA SER A 62 8.10 1.90 6.58
C SER A 62 8.82 1.85 5.23
N TYR A 63 9.38 2.97 4.78
CA TYR A 63 10.23 3.02 3.60
C TYR A 63 11.50 2.19 3.77
N ILE A 64 12.20 2.35 4.91
CA ILE A 64 13.40 1.57 5.24
C ILE A 64 13.08 0.06 5.32
N ALA A 65 11.93 -0.29 5.89
CA ALA A 65 11.46 -1.68 5.97
C ALA A 65 11.00 -2.28 4.61
N GLY A 66 11.02 -1.49 3.53
CA GLY A 66 10.60 -1.90 2.19
C GLY A 66 9.11 -2.21 2.09
N ILE A 67 8.28 -1.49 2.86
CA ILE A 67 6.82 -1.58 2.79
C ILE A 67 6.33 -0.89 1.50
N ASN A 68 5.30 -1.43 0.86
CA ASN A 68 4.79 -0.91 -0.42
C ASN A 68 3.54 -0.04 -0.26
N LYS A 69 2.64 -0.42 0.65
CA LYS A 69 1.37 0.25 0.89
C LYS A 69 1.24 0.60 2.38
N LEU A 70 0.87 1.84 2.66
CA LEU A 70 0.48 2.29 3.98
C LEU A 70 -1.01 2.62 3.98
N ILE A 71 -1.68 2.26 5.06
CA ILE A 71 -3.06 2.65 5.34
C ILE A 71 -3.01 3.65 6.49
N VAL A 72 -3.47 4.88 6.25
CA VAL A 72 -3.43 5.95 7.24
C VAL A 72 -4.86 6.31 7.59
N VAL A 73 -5.26 6.04 8.83
CA VAL A 73 -6.59 6.36 9.34
C VAL A 73 -6.50 7.71 10.06
N THR A 74 -7.24 8.71 9.60
CA THR A 74 -7.31 10.05 10.21
C THR A 74 -8.64 10.30 10.90
N GLY A 75 -9.61 9.41 10.72
CA GLY A 75 -11.00 9.64 11.06
C GLY A 75 -11.77 10.30 9.91
N LYS A 76 -13.10 10.13 9.89
CA LYS A 76 -13.98 10.57 8.79
C LYS A 76 -14.12 12.09 8.68
N GLY A 77 -13.68 12.81 9.73
CA GLY A 77 -14.05 14.19 9.97
C GLY A 77 -15.54 14.31 10.31
N LEU A 78 -15.86 15.28 11.16
CA LEU A 78 -17.22 15.80 11.30
C LEU A 78 -17.55 16.59 10.04
N HIS A 79 -18.28 15.99 9.11
CA HIS A 79 -18.83 16.69 7.93
C HIS A 79 -20.36 16.69 7.89
N SER A 80 -21.07 16.41 8.99
CA SER A 80 -22.52 16.27 8.88
C SER A 80 -23.38 17.10 9.83
N GLU A 81 -23.04 17.32 11.12
CA GLU A 81 -24.08 17.86 12.04
C GLU A 81 -23.61 18.79 13.19
N ASN A 82 -22.38 19.32 13.18
CA ASN A 82 -21.90 20.13 14.32
C ASN A 82 -21.98 21.66 14.18
N GLU A 83 -22.65 22.19 13.16
CA GLU A 83 -23.11 23.60 13.24
C GLU A 83 -24.06 23.85 14.42
N LYS A 84 -24.59 22.79 15.06
CA LYS A 84 -25.57 22.88 16.16
C LYS A 84 -25.00 22.68 17.57
N ASN A 85 -23.71 22.37 17.74
CA ASN A 85 -23.15 22.15 19.08
C ASN A 85 -21.89 22.98 19.33
N PRO A 86 -21.98 24.11 20.07
CA PRO A 86 -20.85 24.99 20.36
C PRO A 86 -19.76 24.36 21.25
N TYR A 87 -19.96 23.14 21.74
CA TYR A 87 -19.04 22.43 22.64
C TYR A 87 -18.19 21.36 21.95
N VAL A 88 -18.37 21.11 20.65
CA VAL A 88 -17.55 20.12 19.95
C VAL A 88 -16.42 20.82 19.21
N SER A 89 -15.19 20.58 19.67
CA SER A 89 -13.98 21.20 19.15
C SER A 89 -13.89 21.08 17.63
N LYS A 90 -13.70 22.22 16.96
CA LYS A 90 -13.52 22.38 15.51
C LYS A 90 -12.38 21.54 14.92
N ASP A 91 -11.55 20.96 15.78
CA ASP A 91 -10.27 20.33 15.45
C ASP A 91 -10.37 18.89 14.93
N LEU A 92 -11.52 18.22 15.10
CA LEU A 92 -11.65 16.78 14.84
C LEU A 92 -11.68 16.41 13.34
N SER A 93 -11.92 17.37 12.44
CA SER A 93 -11.92 17.15 10.98
C SER A 93 -10.62 17.57 10.28
N ILE A 94 -9.70 18.19 11.02
CA ILE A 94 -8.51 18.82 10.45
C ILE A 94 -7.55 17.77 9.88
N LEU A 95 -7.38 16.64 10.57
CA LEU A 95 -6.38 15.62 10.21
C LEU A 95 -6.58 15.04 8.81
N LYS A 96 -7.83 14.86 8.37
CA LYS A 96 -8.14 14.29 7.04
C LYS A 96 -7.51 15.09 5.91
N HIS A 97 -7.46 16.41 6.04
CA HIS A 97 -6.92 17.30 5.00
C HIS A 97 -5.49 17.73 5.32
N SER A 98 -5.22 18.06 6.58
CA SER A 98 -3.93 18.61 6.98
C SER A 98 -2.81 17.58 6.97
N VAL A 99 -3.08 16.29 7.27
CA VAL A 99 -2.03 15.26 7.23
C VAL A 99 -1.53 15.03 5.79
N PRO A 100 -2.39 14.79 4.78
CA PRO A 100 -1.94 14.72 3.39
C PRO A 100 -1.22 15.98 2.91
N GLU A 101 -1.69 17.17 3.30
CA GLU A 101 -1.07 18.44 2.93
C GLU A 101 0.33 18.60 3.54
N PHE A 102 0.47 18.29 4.83
CA PHE A 102 1.76 18.26 5.53
C PHE A 102 2.76 17.36 4.80
N ILE A 103 2.34 16.15 4.42
CA ILE A 103 3.22 15.20 3.71
C ILE A 103 3.62 15.77 2.34
N LYS A 104 2.68 16.37 1.59
CA LYS A 104 2.96 16.95 0.27
C LYS A 104 3.95 18.12 0.34
N ASN A 105 3.92 18.88 1.42
CA ASN A 105 4.81 20.02 1.64
C ASN A 105 6.23 19.59 2.06
N ASP A 106 6.40 18.38 2.60
CA ASP A 106 7.72 17.82 2.94
C ASP A 106 8.35 17.08 1.76
N LYS A 107 9.37 17.70 1.15
CA LYS A 107 10.13 17.11 0.02
C LYS A 107 10.80 15.78 0.39
N ASN A 108 11.25 15.61 1.62
CA ASN A 108 11.93 14.38 2.05
C ASN A 108 10.95 13.20 2.17
N LEU A 109 9.70 13.46 2.54
CA LEU A 109 8.64 12.46 2.55
C LEU A 109 8.16 12.16 1.12
N MET A 110 7.91 13.19 0.32
CA MET A 110 7.47 13.04 -1.07
C MET A 110 8.47 12.27 -1.94
N ASN A 111 9.77 12.38 -1.67
CA ASN A 111 10.77 11.58 -2.37
C ASN A 111 10.59 10.07 -2.15
N LYS A 112 10.03 9.64 -1.01
CA LYS A 112 9.77 8.23 -0.67
C LYS A 112 8.44 7.72 -1.21
N ILE A 113 7.50 8.61 -1.53
CA ILE A 113 6.13 8.28 -1.92
C ILE A 113 6.00 8.34 -3.46
N TYR A 114 5.24 7.42 -4.04
CA TYR A 114 4.91 7.46 -5.46
C TYR A 114 3.46 7.90 -5.72
N GLU A 115 2.52 7.58 -4.82
CA GLU A 115 1.09 7.87 -5.01
C GLU A 115 0.35 7.99 -3.67
N PHE A 116 -0.73 8.78 -3.69
CA PHE A 116 -1.78 8.80 -2.67
C PHE A 116 -3.10 8.40 -3.30
N SER A 117 -3.94 7.66 -2.57
CA SER A 117 -5.31 7.40 -3.01
C SER A 117 -6.26 7.28 -1.82
N GLU A 118 -7.57 7.38 -2.08
CA GLU A 118 -8.58 7.16 -1.05
C GLU A 118 -8.62 5.69 -0.61
N ALA A 119 -8.87 5.46 0.68
CA ALA A 119 -9.01 4.12 1.19
C ALA A 119 -10.38 3.53 0.80
N LYS A 120 -10.40 2.22 0.57
CA LYS A 120 -11.66 1.48 0.42
C LYS A 120 -12.43 1.45 1.74
N ILE A 121 -13.73 1.17 1.67
CA ILE A 121 -14.62 1.07 2.84
C ILE A 121 -14.07 0.07 3.87
N GLU A 122 -13.52 -1.06 3.41
CA GLU A 122 -12.91 -2.10 4.26
C GLU A 122 -11.70 -1.60 5.09
N ASP A 123 -10.98 -0.58 4.59
CA ASP A 123 -9.78 -0.01 5.22
C ASP A 123 -10.03 1.37 5.86
N GLY A 124 -11.29 1.75 6.08
CA GLY A 124 -11.69 3.01 6.75
C GLY A 124 -12.40 4.04 5.87
N GLY A 125 -12.52 3.77 4.56
CA GLY A 125 -13.28 4.58 3.61
C GLY A 125 -12.84 6.04 3.61
N SER A 126 -13.81 6.96 3.69
CA SER A 126 -13.59 8.40 3.66
C SER A 126 -12.79 8.98 4.84
N GLY A 127 -12.53 8.18 5.88
CA GLY A 127 -11.70 8.54 7.03
C GLY A 127 -10.28 8.00 7.00
N ALA A 128 -9.89 7.38 5.89
CA ALA A 128 -8.56 6.85 5.69
C ALA A 128 -8.09 7.10 4.26
N PHE A 129 -6.78 7.03 4.06
CA PHE A 129 -6.18 7.11 2.74
C PHE A 129 -4.98 6.18 2.65
N TYR A 130 -4.62 5.80 1.43
CA TYR A 130 -3.45 5.02 1.14
C TYR A 130 -2.27 5.92 0.76
N ILE A 131 -1.09 5.52 1.21
CA ILE A 131 0.19 6.03 0.71
C ILE A 131 0.92 4.86 0.11
N PHE A 132 1.36 5.01 -1.13
CA PHE A 132 2.19 4.01 -1.76
C PHE A 132 3.64 4.47 -1.85
N LEU A 133 4.53 3.63 -1.32
CA LEU A 133 5.95 3.95 -1.20
C LEU A 133 6.73 3.42 -2.41
N LYS A 134 7.73 4.19 -2.83
CA LYS A 134 8.74 3.74 -3.78
C LYS A 134 9.57 2.64 -3.14
N LYS A 135 10.21 1.82 -3.97
CA LYS A 135 11.23 0.90 -3.48
C LYS A 135 12.43 1.70 -2.95
N PRO A 136 12.97 1.35 -1.77
CA PRO A 136 14.27 1.86 -1.36
C PRO A 136 15.30 1.48 -2.43
N LYS A 137 16.13 2.45 -2.81
CA LYS A 137 17.26 2.22 -3.71
C LYS A 137 18.36 1.44 -3.01
#